data_AF-G5DZE7-F1
#
_entry.id   AF-G5DZE7-F1
#
_cell.length_a   1.000
_cell.length_b   1.000
_cell.length_c   1.000
_cell.angle_alpha   90.00
_cell.angle_beta   90.00
_cell.angle_gamma   90.00
#
_symmetry.space_group_name_H-M   'P 1'
#
loop_
_entity.id
_entity.type
_entity.pdbx_description
1 polymer ?
#
loop_
_entity_poly.entity_id
_entity_poly.type
_entity_poly.pdbx_seq_one_letter_code
_entity_poly.pdbx_strand_id
1 'polypeptide(L)'
;DSFPSCENSNQDFGSSYFPAENVIEYKWPPDETGEYYMLQEQVSEYLGVTSFKRKYPDLERRDLSHEERRAYFDLQTHIIQVPQGKYKILSTNMTKVSPYPVSLIPGQFQEYYKRYSPDELRYLPLNTALYEPPLDP
;
A
#
# COMPACT_ATOMS: atom_id res chain seq x y z
N ASP A 1 26.23 -6.11 -52.06
CA ASP A 1 26.23 -6.49 -50.63
C ASP A 1 27.01 -5.49 -49.82
N SER A 2 26.35 -4.82 -48.87
CA SER A 2 26.98 -4.22 -47.69
C SER A 2 25.84 -3.72 -46.79
N PHE A 3 25.48 -4.53 -45.80
CA PHE A 3 24.48 -4.21 -44.79
C PHE A 3 24.96 -3.02 -43.93
N PRO A 4 24.08 -2.08 -43.55
CA PRO A 4 24.44 -1.10 -42.53
C PRO A 4 24.51 -1.81 -41.19
N SER A 5 25.68 -1.83 -40.59
CA SER A 5 25.89 -2.17 -39.19
C SER A 5 25.04 -1.23 -38.34
N CYS A 6 23.99 -1.78 -37.73
CA CYS A 6 23.28 -1.13 -36.65
C CYS A 6 24.24 -1.00 -35.46
N GLU A 7 24.85 0.18 -35.34
CA GLU A 7 25.45 0.62 -34.10
C GLU A 7 24.32 0.66 -33.07
N ASN A 8 24.29 -0.33 -32.19
CA ASN A 8 23.56 -0.22 -30.94
C ASN A 8 24.17 0.96 -30.20
N SER A 9 23.52 2.11 -30.32
CA SER A 9 23.67 3.22 -29.41
C SER A 9 23.37 2.67 -28.02
N ASN A 10 24.43 2.33 -27.29
CA ASN A 10 24.41 2.28 -25.84
C ASN A 10 24.03 3.70 -25.42
N GLN A 11 22.73 3.96 -25.33
CA GLN A 11 22.24 5.09 -24.57
C GLN A 11 22.75 4.85 -23.16
N ASP A 12 23.66 5.71 -22.73
CA ASP A 12 23.99 5.96 -21.33
C ASP A 12 22.69 6.25 -20.57
N PHE A 13 21.98 5.19 -20.17
CA PHE A 13 21.04 5.28 -19.08
C PHE A 13 21.93 5.48 -17.87
N GLY A 14 22.01 6.73 -17.42
CA GLY A 14 22.79 7.14 -16.27
C GLY A 14 22.69 6.08 -15.19
N SER A 15 23.84 5.50 -14.83
CA SER A 15 23.95 4.54 -13.75
C SER A 15 23.64 5.27 -12.45
N SER A 16 22.36 5.52 -12.19
CA SER A 16 21.88 5.74 -10.84
C SER A 16 22.09 4.43 -10.14
N TYR A 17 23.21 4.33 -9.44
CA TYR A 17 23.53 3.22 -8.55
C TYR A 17 22.31 2.96 -7.67
N PHE A 18 21.62 1.85 -7.92
CA PHE A 18 20.53 1.37 -7.10
C PHE A 18 21.15 0.43 -6.07
N PRO A 19 21.27 0.83 -4.79
CA PRO A 19 21.93 0.01 -3.78
C PRO A 19 21.13 -1.26 -3.48
N ALA A 20 21.83 -2.32 -3.07
CA ALA A 20 21.21 -3.60 -2.72
C ALA A 20 20.18 -3.46 -1.58
N GLU A 21 20.33 -2.46 -0.72
CA GLU A 21 19.40 -2.16 0.37
C GLU A 21 17.99 -1.76 -0.10
N ASN A 22 17.85 -1.32 -1.35
CA ASN A 22 16.57 -0.98 -1.95
C ASN A 22 15.88 -2.17 -2.64
N VAL A 23 16.54 -3.33 -2.73
CA VAL A 23 15.93 -4.57 -3.20
C VAL A 23 15.26 -5.24 -2.02
N ILE A 24 13.94 -5.37 -2.08
CA ILE A 24 13.14 -5.75 -0.91
C ILE A 24 12.58 -7.15 -1.11
N GLU A 25 12.89 -8.02 -0.14
CA GLU A 25 12.27 -9.32 0.00
C GLU A 25 10.97 -9.17 0.77
N TYR A 26 9.87 -9.69 0.22
CA TYR A 26 8.57 -9.74 0.88
C TYR A 26 8.06 -11.17 0.91
N LYS A 27 7.36 -11.54 1.99
CA LYS A 27 6.78 -12.87 2.15
C LYS A 27 5.37 -12.93 1.56
N TRP A 28 5.09 -13.93 0.72
CA TRP A 28 3.76 -14.14 0.13
C TRP A 28 3.40 -15.64 0.00
N PRO A 29 2.21 -16.08 0.44
CA PRO A 29 1.22 -15.36 1.26
C PRO A 29 1.82 -14.84 2.59
N PRO A 30 1.18 -13.89 3.29
CA PRO A 30 1.73 -13.35 4.55
C PRO A 30 1.77 -14.40 5.69
N ASP A 31 1.11 -15.55 5.52
CA ASP A 31 1.04 -16.63 6.49
C ASP A 31 2.39 -17.36 6.68
N GLU A 32 2.46 -18.29 7.65
CA GLU A 32 3.67 -19.06 7.93
C GLU A 32 4.18 -19.87 6.72
N THR A 33 3.26 -20.27 5.83
CA THR A 33 3.53 -21.04 4.60
C THR A 33 4.03 -20.20 3.41
N GLY A 34 4.15 -18.88 3.58
CA GLY A 34 4.60 -17.99 2.52
C GLY A 34 6.08 -18.14 2.16
N GLU A 35 6.37 -17.97 0.87
CA GLU A 35 7.73 -17.92 0.34
C GLU A 35 8.15 -16.46 0.16
N TYR A 36 9.46 -16.21 0.09
CA TYR A 36 9.98 -14.87 -0.15
C TYR A 36 10.08 -14.56 -1.65
N TYR A 37 9.60 -13.39 -2.03
CA TYR A 37 9.62 -12.86 -3.39
C TYR A 37 10.25 -11.48 -3.40
N MET A 38 10.72 -11.06 -4.57
CA MET A 38 11.24 -9.72 -4.82
C MET A 38 10.53 -9.11 -6.03
N LEU A 39 10.43 -7.79 -6.06
CA LEU A 39 9.86 -7.08 -7.21
C LEU A 39 10.82 -7.12 -8.40
N GLN A 40 10.31 -7.59 -9.53
CA GLN A 40 11.10 -7.73 -10.76
C GLN A 40 11.72 -6.39 -11.19
N GLU A 41 10.98 -5.29 -11.02
CA GLU A 41 11.43 -3.93 -11.33
C GLU A 41 12.70 -3.58 -10.53
N GLN A 42 12.69 -3.79 -9.22
CA GLN A 42 13.82 -3.50 -8.33
C GLN A 42 15.03 -4.37 -8.66
N VAL A 43 14.83 -5.68 -8.90
CA VAL A 43 15.93 -6.59 -9.27
C VAL A 43 16.52 -6.20 -10.64
N SER A 44 15.67 -5.78 -11.58
CA SER A 44 16.13 -5.33 -12.90
C SER A 44 16.96 -4.05 -12.84
N GLU A 45 16.58 -3.12 -11.96
CA GLU A 45 17.29 -1.86 -11.73
C GLU A 45 18.62 -2.10 -11.00
N TYR A 46 18.62 -2.90 -9.94
CA TYR A 46 19.81 -3.31 -9.19
C TYR A 46 20.88 -3.97 -10.09
N LEU A 47 20.46 -4.86 -10.98
CA LEU A 47 21.37 -5.56 -11.90
C LEU A 47 21.71 -4.73 -13.16
N GLY A 48 21.07 -3.56 -13.37
CA GLY A 48 21.23 -2.75 -14.57
C GLY A 48 20.77 -3.46 -15.85
N VAL A 49 19.68 -4.22 -15.79
CA VAL A 49 19.18 -5.06 -16.88
C VAL A 49 17.83 -4.56 -17.39
N THR A 50 17.83 -3.97 -18.59
CA THR A 50 16.60 -3.47 -19.23
C THR A 50 15.75 -4.56 -19.88
N SER A 51 16.37 -5.66 -20.32
CA SER A 51 15.67 -6.80 -20.94
C SER A 51 15.79 -8.07 -20.11
N PHE A 52 15.19 -8.02 -18.92
CA PHE A 52 15.31 -9.05 -17.89
C PHE A 52 14.94 -10.45 -18.39
N LYS A 53 13.80 -10.58 -19.10
CA LYS A 53 13.30 -11.86 -19.63
C LYS A 53 14.23 -12.51 -20.65
N ARG A 54 14.99 -11.71 -21.42
CA ARG A 54 15.92 -12.21 -22.44
C ARG A 54 17.24 -12.63 -21.82
N LYS A 55 17.71 -11.88 -20.82
CA LYS A 55 18.98 -12.16 -20.13
C LYS A 55 18.87 -13.35 -19.17
N TYR A 56 17.67 -13.56 -18.61
CA TYR A 56 17.35 -14.67 -17.70
C TYR A 56 16.06 -15.38 -18.14
N PRO A 57 16.12 -16.19 -19.22
CA PRO A 57 14.95 -16.88 -19.74
C PRO A 57 14.45 -17.99 -18.80
N ASP A 58 15.40 -18.69 -18.15
CA ASP A 58 15.13 -19.85 -17.29
C ASP A 58 14.79 -19.49 -15.84
N LEU A 59 14.78 -18.19 -15.51
CA LEU A 59 14.44 -17.76 -14.16
C LEU A 59 12.95 -17.92 -13.92
N GLU A 60 12.62 -18.64 -12.84
CA GLU A 60 11.25 -18.83 -12.38
C GLU A 60 10.61 -17.48 -12.03
N ARG A 61 9.40 -17.28 -12.54
CA ARG A 61 8.62 -16.06 -12.35
C ARG A 61 7.22 -16.45 -11.94
N ARG A 62 6.73 -15.81 -10.89
CA ARG A 62 5.34 -15.95 -10.47
C ARG A 62 4.49 -14.92 -11.20
N ASP A 63 3.53 -15.40 -11.98
CA ASP A 63 2.49 -14.53 -12.52
C ASP A 63 1.47 -14.19 -11.42
N LEU A 64 1.17 -12.90 -11.26
CA LEU A 64 0.17 -12.42 -10.32
C LEU A 64 -1.24 -12.56 -10.89
N SER A 65 -2.15 -13.14 -10.09
CA SER A 65 -3.58 -13.21 -10.38
C SER A 65 -4.22 -11.82 -10.48
N HIS A 66 -5.35 -11.70 -11.18
CA HIS A 66 -6.08 -10.43 -11.30
C HIS A 66 -6.50 -9.84 -9.94
N GLU A 67 -6.77 -10.70 -8.95
CA GLU A 67 -7.10 -10.28 -7.59
C GLU A 67 -5.87 -9.75 -6.84
N GLU A 68 -4.73 -10.42 -6.96
CA GLU A 68 -3.45 -10.02 -6.34
C GLU A 68 -2.92 -8.71 -6.93
N ARG A 69 -3.23 -8.41 -8.21
CA ARG A 69 -2.90 -7.12 -8.84
C ARG A 69 -3.61 -5.91 -8.22
N ARG A 70 -4.59 -6.13 -7.35
CA ARG A 70 -5.21 -5.05 -6.56
C ARG A 70 -4.40 -4.69 -5.32
N ALA A 71 -3.44 -5.52 -4.94
CA ALA A 71 -2.48 -5.20 -3.89
C ALA A 71 -1.45 -4.19 -4.43
N TYR A 72 -0.95 -3.33 -3.57
CA TYR A 72 0.12 -2.40 -3.90
C TYR A 72 1.25 -2.51 -2.89
N PHE A 73 2.48 -2.27 -3.35
CA PHE A 73 3.64 -2.20 -2.51
C PHE A 73 3.76 -0.80 -1.88
N ASP A 74 3.80 -0.73 -0.56
CA ASP A 74 4.01 0.53 0.16
C ASP A 74 5.51 0.79 0.38
N LEU A 75 6.05 1.80 -0.30
CA LEU A 75 7.47 2.18 -0.23
C LEU A 75 7.90 2.67 1.17
N GLN A 76 7.00 3.23 1.98
CA GLN A 76 7.37 3.72 3.30
C GLN A 76 7.52 2.58 4.31
N THR A 77 6.60 1.60 4.27
CA THR A 77 6.54 0.51 5.24
C THR A 77 7.18 -0.79 4.76
N HIS A 78 7.48 -0.88 3.45
CA HIS A 78 8.01 -2.08 2.80
C HIS A 78 7.05 -3.28 2.88
N ILE A 79 5.76 -3.02 3.01
CA ILE A 79 4.70 -4.02 3.16
C ILE A 79 3.80 -4.00 1.92
N ILE A 80 3.37 -5.19 1.49
CA ILE A 80 2.31 -5.32 0.48
C ILE A 80 0.96 -5.09 1.15
N GLN A 81 0.28 -4.02 0.74
CA GLN A 81 -1.05 -3.69 1.18
C GLN A 81 -2.07 -4.35 0.24
N VAL A 82 -2.79 -5.33 0.77
CA VAL A 82 -3.96 -5.90 0.10
C VAL A 82 -5.20 -5.13 0.54
N PRO A 83 -6.11 -4.76 -0.37
CA PRO A 83 -7.37 -4.14 0.01
C PRO A 83 -8.19 -5.11 0.87
N GLN A 84 -8.25 -4.85 2.16
CA GLN A 84 -9.08 -5.59 3.11
C GLN A 84 -10.55 -5.20 2.87
N GLY A 85 -11.23 -5.97 2.03
CA GLY A 85 -12.60 -5.69 1.62
C GLY A 85 -13.62 -5.98 2.72
N LYS A 86 -14.13 -4.92 3.37
CA LYS A 86 -15.55 -4.61 3.68
C LYS A 86 -15.59 -3.45 4.67
N TYR A 87 -15.61 -2.21 4.18
CA TYR A 87 -15.95 -1.08 5.04
C TYR A 87 -17.37 -1.27 5.57
N LYS A 88 -17.60 -0.99 6.86
CA LYS A 88 -18.96 -0.92 7.40
C LYS A 88 -19.68 0.21 6.68
N ILE A 89 -20.67 -0.13 5.86
CA ILE A 89 -21.51 0.86 5.19
C ILE A 89 -22.35 1.51 6.29
N LEU A 90 -22.15 2.81 6.50
CA LEU A 90 -22.98 3.59 7.41
C LEU A 90 -24.41 3.70 6.85
N SER A 91 -25.39 3.83 7.74
CA SER A 91 -26.77 4.02 7.31
C SER A 91 -26.94 5.26 6.42
N THR A 92 -27.87 5.22 5.47
CA THR A 92 -28.10 6.29 4.48
C THR A 92 -28.32 7.67 5.11
N ASN A 93 -28.84 7.74 6.33
CA ASN A 93 -29.06 9.01 7.03
C ASN A 93 -27.74 9.66 7.51
N MET A 94 -26.71 8.87 7.78
CA MET A 94 -25.38 9.34 8.21
C MET A 94 -24.45 9.68 7.04
N THR A 95 -24.76 9.21 5.83
CA THR A 95 -23.95 9.46 4.63
C THR A 95 -24.50 10.59 3.75
N LYS A 96 -25.55 11.28 4.17
CA LYS A 96 -26.06 12.46 3.44
C LYS A 96 -24.97 13.53 3.46
N VAL A 97 -24.74 14.15 2.30
CA VAL A 97 -23.79 15.26 2.20
C VAL A 97 -24.47 16.49 2.78
N SER A 98 -23.96 16.98 3.92
CA SER A 98 -24.35 18.28 4.47
C SER A 98 -23.64 19.40 3.69
N PRO A 99 -24.22 20.62 3.63
CA PRO A 99 -23.52 21.80 3.13
C PRO A 99 -22.21 22.11 3.86
N TYR A 100 -22.03 21.60 5.09
CA TYR A 100 -20.82 21.82 5.90
C TYR A 100 -19.98 20.53 6.00
N PRO A 101 -18.70 20.56 5.59
CA PRO A 101 -17.80 19.41 5.69
C PRO A 101 -17.39 19.14 7.13
N VAL A 102 -16.99 17.89 7.43
CA VAL A 102 -16.44 17.47 8.73
C VAL A 102 -15.46 18.50 9.27
N SER A 103 -15.73 19.03 10.47
CA SER A 103 -14.87 20.03 11.10
C SER A 103 -13.49 19.45 11.39
N LEU A 104 -12.49 19.96 10.66
CA LEU A 104 -11.08 19.60 10.87
C LEU A 104 -10.40 20.58 11.84
N ILE A 105 -11.03 21.73 12.10
CA ILE A 105 -10.48 22.83 12.88
C ILE A 105 -11.41 23.13 14.06
N PRO A 106 -10.88 23.35 15.29
CA PRO A 106 -11.67 23.78 16.42
C PRO A 106 -12.43 25.09 16.13
N GLY A 107 -13.73 25.13 16.46
CA GLY A 107 -14.58 26.31 16.23
C GLY A 107 -15.23 26.40 14.85
N GLN A 108 -14.89 25.50 13.91
CA GLN A 108 -15.63 25.35 12.66
C GLN A 108 -17.03 24.76 12.94
N PHE A 109 -18.06 25.35 12.33
CA PHE A 109 -19.42 24.82 12.41
C PHE A 109 -19.53 23.46 11.70
N GLN A 110 -20.26 22.52 12.31
CA GLN A 110 -20.47 21.15 11.83
C GLN A 110 -21.90 20.72 12.18
N GLU A 111 -22.66 20.19 11.21
CA GLU A 111 -24.02 19.67 11.46
C GLU A 111 -24.01 18.27 12.09
N TYR A 112 -23.05 17.42 11.69
CA TYR A 112 -22.93 16.07 12.23
C TYR A 112 -22.06 16.05 13.48
N TYR A 113 -22.70 16.01 14.64
CA TYR A 113 -22.05 15.74 15.91
C TYR A 113 -22.69 14.54 16.58
N LYS A 114 -21.85 13.71 17.22
CA LYS A 114 -22.35 12.65 18.09
C LYS A 114 -22.63 13.27 19.46
N ARG A 115 -23.89 13.19 19.90
CA ARG A 115 -24.23 13.48 21.30
C ARG A 115 -23.86 12.26 22.12
N TYR A 116 -22.98 12.45 23.08
CA TYR A 116 -22.61 11.42 24.03
C TYR A 116 -23.43 11.63 25.31
N SER A 117 -23.92 10.54 25.89
CA SER A 117 -24.47 10.57 27.24
C SER A 117 -23.35 10.79 28.27
N PRO A 118 -23.68 11.24 29.50
CA PRO A 118 -22.70 11.31 30.58
C PRO A 118 -21.99 9.99 30.82
N ASP A 119 -22.68 8.86 30.66
CA ASP A 119 -22.09 7.53 30.81
C ASP A 119 -21.12 7.21 29.68
N GLU A 120 -21.47 7.52 28.42
CA GLU A 120 -20.59 7.31 27.26
C GLU A 120 -19.30 8.14 27.34
N LEU A 121 -19.39 9.37 27.87
CA LEU A 121 -18.24 10.25 28.06
C LEU A 121 -17.21 9.70 29.05
N ARG A 122 -17.62 8.85 30.00
CA ARG A 122 -16.72 8.26 31.00
C ARG A 122 -15.75 7.23 30.42
N TYR A 123 -16.07 6.72 29.23
CA TYR A 123 -15.27 5.73 28.49
C TYR A 123 -14.36 6.36 27.41
N LEU A 124 -14.47 7.66 27.14
CA LEU A 124 -13.69 8.31 26.08
C LEU A 124 -12.38 8.90 26.61
N PRO A 125 -11.27 8.75 25.87
CA PRO A 125 -9.96 9.22 26.31
C PRO A 125 -9.80 10.68 25.93
N LEU A 126 -9.95 11.58 26.90
CA LEU A 126 -9.47 12.96 26.78
C LEU A 126 -8.70 13.43 28.02
N ASN A 127 -8.09 12.48 28.77
CA ASN A 127 -7.14 12.63 29.90
C ASN A 127 -7.60 12.03 31.25
N THR A 128 -8.85 11.57 31.37
CA THR A 128 -9.45 11.10 32.65
C THR A 128 -10.52 10.03 32.43
N ALA A 129 -10.25 9.01 31.60
CA ALA A 129 -11.19 7.89 31.51
C ALA A 129 -11.37 7.29 32.92
N LEU A 130 -12.58 7.35 33.46
CA LEU A 130 -12.89 6.83 34.80
C LEU A 130 -13.21 5.34 34.75
N TYR A 131 -13.55 4.81 33.57
CA TYR A 131 -13.96 3.42 33.36
C TYR A 131 -13.37 2.87 32.07
N GLU A 132 -13.10 1.57 32.07
CA GLU A 132 -12.68 0.84 30.88
C GLU A 132 -13.83 0.74 29.88
N PRO A 133 -13.57 0.85 28.56
CA PRO A 133 -14.60 0.68 27.56
C PRO A 133 -15.27 -0.69 27.71
N PRO A 134 -16.60 -0.77 27.53
CA PRO A 134 -17.32 -2.05 27.63
C PRO A 134 -16.74 -3.06 26.62
N LEU A 135 -16.57 -4.31 27.06
CA LEU A 135 -16.17 -5.41 26.19
C LEU A 135 -17.29 -5.65 25.17
N ASP A 136 -16.93 -5.72 23.89
CA ASP A 136 -17.86 -6.11 22.84
C ASP A 136 -18.43 -7.52 23.15
N PRO A 137 -19.75 -7.75 22.95
CA PRO A 137 -20.38 -9.04 23.23
C PRO A 137 -19.94 -10.17 22.29
#